data_AF-A0A179DK93-F1
#
_entry.id   AF-A0A179DK93-F1
#
_cell.length_a   1.000
_cell.length_b   1.000
_cell.length_c   1.000
_cell.angle_alpha   90.00
_cell.angle_beta   90.00
_cell.angle_gamma   90.00
#
_symmetry.space_group_name_H-M   'P 1'
#
loop_
_entity.id
_entity.type
_entity.pdbx_description
1 polymer ?
#
loop_
_entity_poly.entity_id
_entity_poly.type
_entity_poly.pdbx_seq_one_letter_code
_entity_poly.pdbx_strand_id
1 'polypeptide(L)'
;MKYILFIIYIFASSTTFAQENHLQDEAINELSGLAVSSKNDNLIWVHNDSGDKSYVYLINNQGKKLARINYNKEVKDCEDIALFTPKNQKPQIYVADIGDNNAKRDYISLYKFDEPNSDINDTDFDIKNVEEIKLKYPDGPRDSECLIIDPIDKNIYIISKREDSVKVYSTPINTRSNQNTTLKKEATLFFPGFVKLKFITSGDISRDGKQIVIKSYGNIFYWERKANETFVNALKKPFKILPYKPEPQGEAIGFTHSGNKYYTISEGKGAIIYLKSIN
;
A
#
# COMPACT_ATOMS: atom_id res chain seq x y z
N MET A 1 -44.34 -25.40 -56.15
CA MET A 1 -44.12 -25.47 -54.69
C MET A 1 -42.64 -25.20 -54.43
N LYS A 2 -42.28 -24.00 -53.93
CA LYS A 2 -40.89 -23.63 -53.60
C LYS A 2 -40.79 -23.48 -52.08
N TYR A 3 -39.96 -24.28 -51.43
CA TYR A 3 -39.60 -24.10 -50.02
C TYR A 3 -38.35 -23.22 -49.94
N ILE A 4 -38.42 -22.15 -49.15
CA ILE A 4 -37.28 -21.31 -48.81
C ILE A 4 -36.77 -21.78 -47.45
N LEU A 5 -35.52 -22.25 -47.40
CA LEU A 5 -34.83 -22.63 -46.18
C LEU A 5 -34.25 -21.37 -45.53
N PHE A 6 -34.65 -21.05 -44.30
CA PHE A 6 -34.01 -20.00 -43.50
C PHE A 6 -32.94 -20.64 -42.62
N ILE A 7 -31.67 -20.32 -42.88
CA ILE A 7 -30.56 -20.64 -41.97
C ILE A 7 -30.49 -19.53 -40.92
N ILE A 8 -30.69 -19.90 -39.66
CA ILE A 8 -30.48 -19.02 -38.51
C ILE A 8 -29.03 -19.22 -38.07
N TYR A 9 -28.19 -18.20 -38.25
CA TYR A 9 -26.86 -18.16 -37.64
C TYR A 9 -26.99 -17.65 -36.21
N ILE A 10 -26.78 -18.55 -35.24
CA ILE A 10 -26.62 -18.19 -33.83
C ILE A 10 -25.16 -17.77 -33.65
N PHE A 11 -24.93 -16.48 -33.45
CA PHE A 11 -23.62 -15.98 -33.00
C PHE A 11 -23.49 -16.23 -31.50
N ALA A 12 -22.69 -17.23 -31.11
CA ALA A 12 -22.25 -17.37 -29.73
C ALA A 12 -21.14 -16.34 -29.48
N SER A 13 -21.43 -15.31 -28.70
CA SER A 13 -20.40 -14.41 -28.18
C SER A 13 -19.61 -15.15 -27.10
N SER A 14 -18.38 -15.55 -27.40
CA SER A 14 -17.44 -16.05 -26.39
C SER A 14 -17.05 -14.88 -25.50
N THR A 15 -17.55 -14.84 -24.27
CA THR A 15 -17.02 -13.98 -23.21
C THR A 15 -15.64 -14.52 -22.83
N THR A 16 -14.58 -13.90 -23.33
CA THR A 16 -13.24 -14.07 -22.78
C THR A 16 -13.25 -13.50 -21.36
N PHE A 17 -13.28 -14.37 -20.36
CA PHE A 17 -12.93 -13.95 -19.01
C PHE A 17 -11.48 -13.47 -19.04
N ALA A 18 -11.23 -12.23 -18.64
CA ALA A 18 -9.86 -11.77 -18.43
C ALA A 18 -9.21 -12.71 -17.41
N GLN A 19 -8.00 -13.20 -17.72
CA GLN A 19 -7.26 -14.05 -16.80
C GLN A 19 -6.98 -13.26 -15.52
N GLU A 20 -7.55 -13.70 -14.40
CA GLU A 20 -7.24 -13.16 -13.07
C GLU A 20 -5.88 -13.73 -12.62
N ASN A 21 -4.99 -12.86 -12.15
CA ASN A 21 -3.73 -13.27 -11.55
C ASN A 21 -3.94 -13.43 -10.05
N HIS A 22 -3.43 -14.52 -9.48
CA HIS A 22 -3.58 -14.85 -8.07
C HIS A 22 -2.22 -15.03 -7.42
N LEU A 23 -2.11 -14.66 -6.14
CA LEU A 23 -0.96 -15.05 -5.32
C LEU A 23 -0.80 -16.57 -5.32
N GLN A 24 0.42 -17.04 -5.53
CA GLN A 24 0.72 -18.47 -5.68
C GLN A 24 1.38 -19.07 -4.43
N ASP A 25 2.01 -18.25 -3.60
CA ASP A 25 2.69 -18.69 -2.38
C ASP A 25 1.74 -18.59 -1.20
N GLU A 26 1.42 -19.73 -0.56
CA GLU A 26 0.51 -19.79 0.57
C GLU A 26 1.06 -19.13 1.85
N ALA A 27 2.36 -18.82 1.90
CA ALA A 27 2.94 -18.04 3.00
C ALA A 27 2.57 -16.55 2.93
N ILE A 28 1.98 -16.09 1.83
CA ILE A 28 1.48 -14.72 1.66
C ILE A 28 -0.06 -14.77 1.80
N ASN A 29 -0.53 -14.96 3.03
CA ASN A 29 -1.94 -15.20 3.35
C ASN A 29 -2.57 -14.09 4.21
N GLU A 30 -1.79 -13.17 4.74
CA GLU A 30 -2.22 -12.05 5.57
C GLU A 30 -1.72 -10.72 4.99
N LEU A 31 -1.68 -10.62 3.65
CA LEU A 31 -1.12 -9.46 2.97
C LEU A 31 -1.80 -8.15 3.40
N SER A 32 -1.02 -7.23 3.97
CA SER A 32 -1.53 -5.94 4.46
C SER A 32 -1.11 -4.75 3.62
N GLY A 33 0.18 -4.70 3.21
CA GLY A 33 0.72 -3.60 2.42
C GLY A 33 1.35 -4.05 1.10
N LEU A 34 1.41 -3.13 0.14
CA LEU A 34 2.15 -3.32 -1.11
C LEU A 34 2.89 -2.05 -1.56
N ALA A 35 4.04 -2.22 -2.21
CA ALA A 35 4.77 -1.15 -2.88
C ALA A 35 5.37 -1.64 -4.20
N VAL A 36 5.14 -0.91 -5.30
CA VAL A 36 5.71 -1.26 -6.61
C VAL A 36 7.21 -0.96 -6.62
N SER A 37 8.02 -1.99 -6.89
CA SER A 37 9.49 -1.95 -6.93
C SER A 37 10.02 -0.80 -7.79
N SER A 38 11.20 -0.26 -7.46
CA SER A 38 11.82 0.76 -8.31
C SER A 38 12.22 0.24 -9.69
N LYS A 39 12.30 -1.08 -9.85
CA LYS A 39 12.89 -1.74 -11.02
C LYS A 39 11.94 -1.75 -12.21
N ASN A 40 10.68 -2.13 -12.03
CA ASN A 40 9.63 -2.08 -13.05
C ASN A 40 8.23 -2.32 -12.44
N ASP A 41 7.19 -2.06 -13.22
CA ASP A 41 5.78 -2.15 -12.83
C ASP A 41 5.25 -3.57 -12.58
N ASN A 42 6.00 -4.60 -12.94
CA ASN A 42 5.59 -6.00 -12.76
C ASN A 42 6.15 -6.61 -11.48
N LEU A 43 6.92 -5.86 -10.69
CA LEU A 43 7.55 -6.31 -9.46
C LEU A 43 6.96 -5.55 -8.27
N ILE A 44 6.43 -6.29 -7.29
CA ILE A 44 5.67 -5.73 -6.17
C ILE A 44 6.23 -6.30 -4.88
N TRP A 45 6.62 -5.40 -3.97
CA TRP A 45 6.94 -5.75 -2.59
C TRP A 45 5.66 -5.84 -1.79
N VAL A 46 5.51 -6.90 -1.00
CA VAL A 46 4.35 -7.12 -0.13
C VAL A 46 4.81 -7.65 1.23
N HIS A 47 4.00 -7.50 2.27
CA HIS A 47 4.22 -8.14 3.56
C HIS A 47 2.90 -8.66 4.14
N ASN A 48 3.01 -9.62 5.05
CA ASN A 48 1.88 -10.03 5.87
C ASN A 48 1.70 -9.06 7.06
N ASP A 49 0.50 -9.04 7.63
CA ASP A 49 0.13 -8.39 8.88
C ASP A 49 0.76 -9.10 10.12
N SER A 50 0.10 -9.03 11.28
CA SER A 50 0.51 -9.53 12.58
C SER A 50 0.79 -11.03 12.63
N GLY A 51 1.53 -11.44 13.66
CA GLY A 51 1.75 -12.86 13.97
C GLY A 51 2.88 -13.54 13.19
N ASP A 52 3.41 -12.90 12.15
CA ASP A 52 4.48 -13.45 11.34
C ASP A 52 5.78 -12.63 11.40
N LYS A 53 6.85 -13.32 11.04
CA LYS A 53 8.24 -12.87 11.17
C LYS A 53 8.49 -11.58 10.37
N SER A 54 9.60 -10.90 10.65
CA SER A 54 10.04 -9.68 9.95
C SER A 54 10.38 -9.92 8.46
N TYR A 55 9.37 -10.21 7.65
CA TYR A 55 9.48 -10.60 6.25
C TYR A 55 8.84 -9.59 5.30
N VAL A 56 9.49 -9.39 4.15
CA VAL A 56 8.93 -8.74 2.98
C VAL A 56 9.14 -9.67 1.79
N TYR A 57 8.11 -9.84 0.97
CA TYR A 57 8.15 -10.72 -0.20
C TYR A 57 8.22 -9.89 -1.47
N LEU A 58 9.01 -10.33 -2.45
CA LEU A 58 8.91 -9.84 -3.82
C LEU A 58 8.01 -10.78 -4.58
N ILE A 59 6.97 -10.26 -5.23
CA ILE A 59 6.14 -11.01 -6.18
C ILE A 59 6.22 -10.38 -7.56
N ASN A 60 5.92 -11.15 -8.60
CA ASN A 60 5.59 -10.59 -9.91
C ASN A 60 4.08 -10.33 -10.06
N ASN A 61 3.68 -9.64 -11.12
CA ASN A 61 2.27 -9.35 -11.40
C ASN A 61 1.43 -10.57 -11.82
N GLN A 62 2.04 -11.74 -11.99
CA GLN A 62 1.34 -13.04 -12.10
C GLN A 62 1.15 -13.74 -10.74
N GLY A 63 1.62 -13.13 -9.65
CA GLY A 63 1.50 -13.62 -8.27
C GLY A 63 2.52 -14.68 -7.86
N LYS A 64 3.55 -14.90 -8.67
CA LYS A 64 4.68 -15.76 -8.29
C LYS A 64 5.58 -15.01 -7.31
N LYS A 65 5.89 -15.62 -6.16
CA LYS A 65 6.97 -15.16 -5.28
C LYS A 65 8.33 -15.33 -5.96
N LEU A 66 9.10 -14.25 -5.96
CA LEU A 66 10.47 -14.19 -6.43
C LEU A 66 11.47 -14.05 -5.29
N ALA A 67 11.06 -13.53 -4.14
CA ALA A 67 11.95 -13.37 -3.00
C ALA A 67 11.21 -13.40 -1.68
N ARG A 68 11.95 -13.72 -0.61
CA ARG A 68 11.62 -13.31 0.76
C ARG A 68 12.85 -12.67 1.41
N ILE A 69 12.67 -11.44 1.86
CA ILE A 69 13.65 -10.71 2.66
C ILE A 69 13.30 -10.84 4.11
N ASN A 70 14.24 -11.27 4.93
CA ASN A 70 14.16 -11.15 6.38
C ASN A 70 14.95 -9.94 6.86
N TYR A 71 14.26 -8.96 7.44
CA TYR A 71 14.89 -7.75 7.99
C TYR A 71 15.30 -7.88 9.46
N ASN A 72 15.12 -9.07 10.06
CA ASN A 72 15.64 -9.47 11.37
C ASN A 72 15.29 -8.47 12.49
N LYS A 73 14.00 -8.16 12.63
CA LYS A 73 13.47 -7.27 13.66
C LYS A 73 12.33 -7.93 14.41
N GLU A 74 12.12 -7.48 15.63
CA GLU A 74 10.92 -7.83 16.39
C GLU A 74 9.80 -6.89 15.98
N VAL A 75 8.79 -7.42 15.31
CA VAL A 75 7.59 -6.68 14.88
C VAL A 75 6.38 -7.13 15.67
N LYS A 76 5.37 -6.26 15.77
CA LYS A 76 4.15 -6.54 16.54
C LYS A 76 2.89 -6.57 15.68
N ASP A 77 2.71 -5.57 14.81
CA ASP A 77 1.47 -5.29 14.06
C ASP A 77 1.87 -4.48 12.80
N CYS A 78 2.32 -5.19 11.76
CA CYS A 78 2.86 -4.58 10.54
C CYS A 78 1.75 -4.30 9.54
N GLU A 79 1.46 -3.03 9.26
CA GLU A 79 0.23 -2.66 8.56
C GLU A 79 0.46 -2.24 7.11
N ASP A 80 1.58 -1.55 6.82
CA ASP A 80 1.81 -0.99 5.47
C ASP A 80 3.29 -0.93 5.08
N ILE A 81 3.54 -0.77 3.78
CA ILE A 81 4.88 -0.68 3.18
C ILE A 81 4.95 0.41 2.12
N ALA A 82 6.02 1.20 2.13
CA ALA A 82 6.25 2.24 1.14
C ALA A 82 7.64 2.13 0.51
N LEU A 83 7.74 2.50 -0.76
CA LEU A 83 9.01 2.65 -1.46
C LEU A 83 9.28 4.12 -1.73
N PHE A 84 10.44 4.59 -1.26
CA PHE A 84 10.94 5.93 -1.55
C PHE A 84 12.13 5.87 -2.50
N THR A 85 12.08 6.62 -3.61
CA THR A 85 13.16 6.71 -4.61
C THR A 85 13.85 8.07 -4.53
N PRO A 86 14.80 8.29 -3.60
CA PRO A 86 15.56 9.53 -3.51
C PRO A 86 16.41 9.76 -4.76
N LYS A 87 16.53 11.03 -5.18
CA LYS A 87 17.50 11.42 -6.21
C LYS A 87 18.92 11.10 -5.73
N ASN A 88 19.69 10.39 -6.56
CA ASN A 88 21.09 10.03 -6.34
C ASN A 88 21.38 9.14 -5.12
N GLN A 89 20.39 8.40 -4.61
CA GLN A 89 20.62 7.35 -3.62
C GLN A 89 19.85 6.09 -4.05
N LYS A 90 20.12 4.96 -3.39
CA LYS A 90 19.34 3.74 -3.65
C LYS A 90 17.88 3.96 -3.26
N PRO A 91 16.92 3.32 -3.96
CA PRO A 91 15.56 3.19 -3.47
C PRO A 91 15.55 2.59 -2.07
N GLN A 92 14.63 3.04 -1.22
CA GLN A 92 14.53 2.66 0.18
C GLN A 92 13.12 2.14 0.46
N ILE A 93 13.05 0.95 1.04
CA ILE A 93 11.82 0.34 1.52
C ILE A 93 11.60 0.74 2.97
N TYR A 94 10.36 1.08 3.31
CA TYR A 94 9.90 1.36 4.67
C TYR A 94 8.75 0.41 4.99
N VAL A 95 8.91 -0.41 6.02
CA VAL A 95 7.86 -1.30 6.55
C VAL A 95 7.35 -0.70 7.86
N ALA A 96 6.04 -0.58 8.02
CA ALA A 96 5.41 0.11 9.14
C ALA A 96 4.82 -0.87 10.16
N ASP A 97 5.49 -1.03 11.31
CA ASP A 97 4.92 -1.66 12.51
C ASP A 97 4.18 -0.60 13.34
N ILE A 98 2.98 -0.28 12.86
CA ILE A 98 2.18 0.88 13.27
C ILE A 98 0.77 0.52 13.78
N GLY A 99 0.37 -0.75 13.66
CA GLY A 99 -0.88 -1.25 14.20
C GLY A 99 -0.91 -1.21 15.71
N ASP A 100 -2.07 -0.88 16.27
CA ASP A 100 -2.30 -0.83 17.71
C ASP A 100 -3.79 -0.93 18.01
N ASN A 101 -4.37 -2.08 17.69
CA ASN A 101 -5.79 -2.38 17.86
C ASN A 101 -6.40 -1.94 19.22
N ASN A 102 -5.59 -1.91 20.29
CA ASN A 102 -6.00 -1.53 21.64
C ASN A 102 -5.50 -0.15 22.11
N ALA A 103 -4.85 0.63 21.24
CA ALA A 103 -4.28 1.95 21.54
C ALA A 103 -3.45 1.96 22.84
N LYS A 104 -2.47 1.05 22.95
CA LYS A 104 -1.64 0.85 24.15
C LYS A 104 -0.13 0.95 23.90
N ARG A 105 0.32 1.10 22.64
CA ARG A 105 1.75 1.15 22.29
C ARG A 105 2.29 2.56 22.54
N ASP A 106 3.32 2.65 23.39
CA ASP A 106 4.01 3.92 23.66
C ASP A 106 4.71 4.50 22.41
N TYR A 107 5.12 3.61 21.50
CA TYR A 107 5.81 3.92 20.26
C TYR A 107 5.39 2.94 19.16
N ILE A 108 5.43 3.44 17.93
CA ILE A 108 5.38 2.66 16.70
C ILE A 108 6.75 2.69 16.01
N SER A 109 7.01 1.75 15.11
CA SER A 109 8.32 1.62 14.45
C SER A 109 8.18 1.59 12.93
N LEU A 110 9.09 2.28 12.25
CA LEU A 110 9.33 2.09 10.81
C LEU A 110 10.67 1.37 10.63
N TYR A 111 10.69 0.30 9.85
CA TYR A 111 11.91 -0.39 9.46
C TYR A 111 12.31 0.00 8.06
N LYS A 112 13.52 0.54 7.93
CA LYS A 112 14.04 1.11 6.69
C LYS A 112 15.28 0.35 6.23
N PHE A 113 15.31 -0.01 4.94
CA PHE A 113 16.48 -0.60 4.29
C PHE A 113 16.51 -0.27 2.79
N ASP A 114 17.67 -0.41 2.16
CA ASP A 114 17.80 -0.21 0.73
C ASP A 114 17.11 -1.35 -0.05
N GLU A 115 16.38 -1.01 -1.11
CA GLU A 115 15.85 -2.00 -2.05
C GLU A 115 17.02 -2.79 -2.67
N PRO A 116 17.03 -4.13 -2.61
CA PRO A 116 18.15 -4.91 -3.10
C PRO A 116 18.29 -4.85 -4.63
N ASN A 117 19.52 -4.61 -5.12
CA ASN A 117 19.83 -4.43 -6.54
C ASN A 117 20.00 -5.73 -7.34
N SER A 118 19.86 -6.92 -6.74
CA SER A 118 20.10 -8.19 -7.45
C SER A 118 18.97 -8.56 -8.41
N ASP A 119 19.29 -9.34 -9.44
CA ASP A 119 18.31 -10.13 -10.19
C ASP A 119 17.76 -11.20 -9.24
N ILE A 120 16.75 -10.81 -8.47
CA ILE A 120 16.16 -11.70 -7.48
C ILE A 120 15.21 -12.64 -8.20
N ASN A 121 15.54 -13.93 -8.17
CA ASN A 121 14.69 -14.98 -8.68
C ASN A 121 14.69 -16.16 -7.72
N ASP A 122 13.55 -16.37 -7.09
CA ASP A 122 13.28 -17.41 -6.10
C ASP A 122 14.38 -17.53 -5.02
N THR A 123 14.68 -16.41 -4.35
CA THR A 123 15.76 -16.35 -3.35
C THR A 123 15.27 -15.77 -2.02
N ASP A 124 15.60 -16.47 -0.94
CA ASP A 124 15.37 -16.01 0.43
C ASP A 124 16.68 -15.56 1.08
N PHE A 125 16.68 -14.40 1.73
CA PHE A 125 17.90 -13.88 2.36
C PHE A 125 17.63 -12.88 3.48
N ASP A 126 18.64 -12.71 4.34
CA ASP A 126 18.66 -11.68 5.36
C ASP A 126 19.19 -10.36 4.78
N ILE A 127 18.43 -9.27 4.93
CA ILE A 127 18.92 -7.94 4.56
C ILE A 127 19.72 -7.33 5.73
N LYS A 128 20.84 -6.68 5.38
CA LYS A 128 21.70 -5.99 6.35
C LYS A 128 21.36 -4.50 6.40
N ASN A 129 21.82 -3.81 7.45
CA ASN A 129 21.70 -2.36 7.63
C ASN A 129 20.25 -1.85 7.73
N VAL A 130 19.41 -2.59 8.46
CA VAL A 130 18.03 -2.19 8.73
C VAL A 130 17.99 -1.16 9.86
N GLU A 131 17.59 0.06 9.52
CA GLU A 131 17.35 1.16 10.46
C GLU A 131 15.95 1.01 11.07
N GLU A 132 15.81 1.14 12.39
CA GLU A 132 14.50 1.19 13.07
C GLU A 132 14.25 2.62 13.53
N ILE A 133 13.20 3.27 13.04
CA ILE A 133 12.80 4.62 13.41
C ILE A 133 11.61 4.54 14.38
N LYS A 134 11.82 4.91 15.65
CA LYS A 134 10.78 4.92 16.68
C LYS A 134 10.03 6.24 16.70
N LEU A 135 8.71 6.17 16.60
CA LEU A 135 7.84 7.33 16.51
C LEU A 135 6.78 7.30 17.61
N LYS A 136 6.44 8.47 18.15
CA LYS A 136 5.40 8.64 19.16
C LYS A 136 4.30 9.57 18.66
N TYR A 137 3.04 9.19 18.85
CA TYR A 137 1.93 10.10 18.61
C TYR A 137 1.91 11.23 19.65
N PRO A 138 1.68 12.49 19.23
CA PRO A 138 1.65 13.64 20.14
C PRO A 138 0.43 13.64 21.08
N ASP A 139 -0.64 12.92 20.72
CA ASP A 139 -1.94 12.91 21.41
C ASP A 139 -2.35 11.51 21.90
N GLY A 140 -1.35 10.68 22.21
CA GLY A 140 -1.51 9.34 22.78
C GLY A 140 -1.53 8.20 21.74
N PRO A 141 -1.35 6.94 22.19
CA PRO A 141 -1.33 5.77 21.33
C PRO A 141 -2.56 5.65 20.42
N ARG A 142 -2.37 5.02 19.26
CA ARG A 142 -3.40 4.94 18.22
C ARG A 142 -3.07 3.85 17.21
N ASP A 143 -4.14 3.26 16.72
CA ASP A 143 -4.13 2.34 15.59
C ASP A 143 -4.04 3.09 14.25
N SER A 144 -2.99 2.80 13.47
CA SER A 144 -2.75 3.36 12.15
C SER A 144 -2.40 2.27 11.17
N GLU A 145 -2.84 2.43 9.92
CA GLU A 145 -2.66 1.38 8.90
C GLU A 145 -2.20 1.90 7.54
N CYS A 146 -1.99 3.21 7.42
CA CYS A 146 -1.57 3.78 6.15
C CYS A 146 -0.26 4.55 6.31
N LEU A 147 0.73 4.17 5.50
CA LEU A 147 2.04 4.79 5.37
C LEU A 147 2.18 5.42 3.99
N ILE A 148 2.45 6.71 3.91
CA ILE A 148 2.71 7.41 2.65
C ILE A 148 4.03 8.17 2.77
N ILE A 149 4.86 8.15 1.72
CA ILE A 149 6.08 8.96 1.66
C ILE A 149 5.98 9.96 0.51
N ASP A 150 5.88 11.26 0.82
CA ASP A 150 5.76 12.29 -0.20
C ASP A 150 7.14 12.57 -0.87
N PRO A 151 7.29 12.31 -2.19
CA PRO A 151 8.56 12.54 -2.88
C PRO A 151 8.91 14.01 -3.04
N ILE A 152 7.93 14.92 -2.90
CA ILE A 152 8.11 16.36 -3.08
C ILE A 152 8.63 17.00 -1.80
N ASP A 153 7.89 16.88 -0.70
CA ASP A 153 8.22 17.56 0.56
C ASP A 153 9.10 16.72 1.49
N LYS A 154 9.32 15.43 1.16
CA LYS A 154 10.18 14.50 1.87
C LYS A 154 9.72 14.26 3.32
N ASN A 155 8.41 14.24 3.54
CA ASN A 155 7.81 13.76 4.78
C ASN A 155 7.30 12.33 4.64
N ILE A 156 7.36 11.61 5.75
CA ILE A 156 6.63 10.37 5.97
C ILE A 156 5.31 10.76 6.64
N TYR A 157 4.21 10.25 6.10
CA TYR A 157 2.86 10.44 6.60
C TYR A 157 2.30 9.12 7.12
N ILE A 158 1.61 9.20 8.27
CA ILE A 158 0.93 8.08 8.90
C ILE A 158 -0.52 8.47 9.14
N ILE A 159 -1.47 7.64 8.72
CA ILE A 159 -2.90 7.90 8.85
C ILE A 159 -3.54 6.85 9.76
N SER A 160 -4.39 7.30 10.69
CA SER A 160 -5.09 6.40 11.61
C SER A 160 -6.25 5.63 10.95
N LYS A 161 -6.57 4.44 11.48
CA LYS A 161 -7.53 3.52 10.84
C LYS A 161 -8.98 3.95 11.01
N ARG A 162 -9.43 4.00 12.28
CA ARG A 162 -10.82 3.66 12.64
C ARG A 162 -11.61 4.74 13.37
N GLU A 163 -11.02 5.90 13.65
CA GLU A 163 -11.79 7.02 14.19
C GLU A 163 -12.81 7.54 13.18
N ASP A 164 -13.90 8.12 13.67
CA ASP A 164 -14.92 8.73 12.82
C ASP A 164 -14.34 9.77 11.85
N SER A 165 -13.37 10.54 12.36
CA SER A 165 -12.44 11.34 11.58
C SER A 165 -11.00 10.92 11.90
N VAL A 166 -10.31 10.39 10.89
CA VAL A 166 -8.94 9.90 11.01
C VAL A 166 -7.94 11.05 11.10
N LYS A 167 -6.81 10.80 11.74
CA LYS A 167 -5.76 11.80 11.95
C LYS A 167 -4.60 11.51 11.01
N VAL A 168 -4.04 12.57 10.45
CA VAL A 168 -2.83 12.52 9.62
C VAL A 168 -1.68 13.04 10.45
N TYR A 169 -0.62 12.25 10.52
CA TYR A 169 0.61 12.56 11.23
C TYR A 169 1.79 12.61 10.28
N SER A 170 2.84 13.36 10.62
CA SER A 170 4.04 13.47 9.80
C SER A 170 5.32 13.45 10.62
N THR A 171 6.40 13.02 9.96
CA THR A 171 7.78 13.25 10.39
C THR A 171 8.68 13.42 9.16
N PRO A 172 9.77 14.20 9.22
CA PRO A 172 10.71 14.31 8.11
C PRO A 172 11.34 12.95 7.75
N ILE A 173 11.61 12.68 6.48
CA ILE A 173 12.19 11.38 6.04
C ILE A 173 13.62 11.12 6.53
N ASN A 174 14.31 12.17 6.98
CA ASN A 174 15.65 12.07 7.55
C ASN A 174 15.63 11.80 9.07
N THR A 175 14.45 11.53 9.66
CA THR A 175 14.31 11.07 11.05
C THR A 175 15.17 9.82 11.27
N ARG A 176 15.88 9.76 12.41
CA ARG A 176 16.90 8.73 12.68
C ARG A 176 16.50 7.77 13.79
N SER A 177 17.09 6.58 13.74
CA SER A 177 16.74 5.43 14.58
C SER A 177 16.72 5.59 16.10
N ASN A 178 17.52 6.50 16.66
CA ASN A 178 17.65 6.64 18.12
C ASN A 178 16.88 7.84 18.69
N GLN A 179 16.03 8.46 17.89
CA GLN A 179 15.17 9.53 18.36
C GLN A 179 13.78 8.96 18.58
N ASN A 180 13.30 8.95 19.83
CA ASN A 180 11.88 8.75 20.13
C ASN A 180 11.11 9.98 19.62
N THR A 181 10.98 10.09 18.30
CA THR A 181 10.52 11.30 17.64
C THR A 181 9.01 11.41 17.79
N THR A 182 8.57 12.53 18.35
CA THR A 182 7.14 12.85 18.38
C THR A 182 6.69 13.29 17.00
N LEU A 183 5.70 12.58 16.45
CA LEU A 183 5.03 12.92 15.21
C LEU A 183 4.36 14.30 15.32
N LYS A 184 4.28 15.01 14.21
CA LYS A 184 3.44 16.21 14.10
C LYS A 184 2.04 15.82 13.62
N LYS A 185 0.99 16.23 14.32
CA LYS A 185 -0.38 16.10 13.84
C LYS A 185 -0.66 17.19 12.79
N GLU A 186 -0.95 16.79 11.56
CA GLU A 186 -1.11 17.68 10.41
C GLU A 186 -2.57 18.00 10.09
N ALA A 187 -3.45 16.99 10.20
CA ALA A 187 -4.85 17.13 9.85
C ALA A 187 -5.75 16.13 10.57
N THR A 188 -7.04 16.36 10.42
CA THR A 188 -8.11 15.42 10.75
C THR A 188 -9.03 15.39 9.53
N LEU A 189 -9.29 14.20 9.02
CA LEU A 189 -10.00 13.95 7.77
C LEU A 189 -11.24 13.12 8.05
N PHE A 190 -12.37 13.52 7.47
CA PHE A 190 -13.60 12.76 7.54
C PHE A 190 -13.84 12.04 6.22
N PHE A 191 -14.08 10.74 6.30
CA PHE A 191 -14.48 9.92 5.16
C PHE A 191 -15.95 9.48 5.32
N PRO A 192 -16.82 9.74 4.33
CA PRO A 192 -18.20 9.30 4.39
C PRO A 192 -18.28 7.78 4.19
N GLY A 193 -19.25 7.14 4.84
CA GLY A 193 -19.52 5.71 4.66
C GLY A 193 -19.99 5.03 5.93
N PHE A 194 -20.41 3.78 5.79
CA PHE A 194 -20.72 2.93 6.93
C PHE A 194 -19.46 2.67 7.74
N VAL A 195 -19.59 2.65 9.08
CA VAL A 195 -18.46 2.69 10.03
C VAL A 195 -17.28 1.80 9.63
N LYS A 196 -17.49 0.49 9.47
CA LYS A 196 -16.38 -0.42 9.12
C LYS A 196 -15.88 -0.21 7.69
N LEU A 197 -16.74 0.16 6.74
CA LEU A 197 -16.35 0.33 5.34
C LEU A 197 -15.48 1.57 5.10
N LYS A 198 -15.47 2.53 6.02
CA LYS A 198 -14.65 3.75 5.91
C LYS A 198 -13.32 3.70 6.65
N PHE A 199 -13.01 2.58 7.31
CA PHE A 199 -11.72 2.42 7.98
C PHE A 199 -10.60 2.41 6.94
N ILE A 200 -9.56 3.21 7.21
CA ILE A 200 -8.41 3.38 6.32
C ILE A 200 -7.46 2.22 6.48
N THR A 201 -7.06 1.60 5.38
CA THR A 201 -6.23 0.38 5.38
C THR A 201 -4.88 0.55 4.71
N SER A 202 -4.73 1.51 3.79
CA SER A 202 -3.47 1.79 3.08
C SER A 202 -3.60 3.09 2.27
N GLY A 203 -2.52 3.54 1.65
CA GLY A 203 -2.52 4.67 0.73
C GLY A 203 -1.19 4.80 0.01
N ASP A 204 -1.17 5.58 -1.07
CA ASP A 204 0.06 5.79 -1.84
C ASP A 204 0.05 7.16 -2.55
N ILE A 205 1.24 7.60 -2.95
CA ILE A 205 1.47 8.79 -3.76
C ILE A 205 2.33 8.44 -4.97
N SER A 206 1.93 8.90 -6.17
CA SER A 206 2.70 8.64 -7.38
C SER A 206 4.12 9.20 -7.25
N ARG A 207 5.07 8.60 -8.00
CA ARG A 207 6.49 9.00 -7.94
C ARG A 207 6.74 10.47 -8.30
N ASP A 208 5.87 11.07 -9.10
CA ASP A 208 5.93 12.50 -9.42
C ASP A 208 5.18 13.40 -8.42
N GLY A 209 4.59 12.81 -7.38
CA GLY A 209 3.89 13.47 -6.29
C GLY A 209 2.50 13.99 -6.63
N LYS A 210 1.97 13.71 -7.83
CA LYS A 210 0.73 14.34 -8.32
C LYS A 210 -0.54 13.55 -8.03
N GLN A 211 -0.45 12.24 -7.92
CA GLN A 211 -1.60 11.37 -7.71
C GLN A 211 -1.55 10.86 -6.28
N ILE A 212 -2.64 11.02 -5.54
CA ILE A 212 -2.73 10.54 -4.15
C ILE A 212 -3.93 9.61 -4.05
N VAL A 213 -3.75 8.44 -3.46
CA VAL A 213 -4.83 7.53 -3.08
C VAL A 213 -4.78 7.23 -1.59
N ILE A 214 -5.95 7.17 -0.98
CA ILE A 214 -6.16 6.60 0.35
C ILE A 214 -7.22 5.53 0.20
N LYS A 215 -6.90 4.32 0.65
CA LYS A 215 -7.79 3.16 0.60
C LYS A 215 -8.48 2.98 1.94
N SER A 216 -9.75 2.59 1.85
CA SER A 216 -10.53 2.02 2.93
C SER A 216 -11.09 0.68 2.49
N TYR A 217 -11.66 -0.09 3.40
CA TYR A 217 -12.35 -1.35 3.07
C TYR A 217 -13.43 -1.20 1.99
N GLY A 218 -14.08 -0.03 1.90
CA GLY A 218 -15.18 0.21 0.96
C GLY A 218 -14.80 1.00 -0.30
N ASN A 219 -13.77 1.83 -0.25
CA ASN A 219 -13.50 2.82 -1.29
C ASN A 219 -12.00 3.13 -1.45
N ILE A 220 -11.64 3.59 -2.64
CA ILE A 220 -10.36 4.26 -2.93
C ILE A 220 -10.65 5.74 -3.16
N PHE A 221 -10.24 6.58 -2.22
CA PHE A 221 -10.32 8.03 -2.29
C PHE A 221 -9.12 8.57 -3.05
N TYR A 222 -9.35 9.47 -4.00
CA TYR A 222 -8.32 9.95 -4.91
C TYR A 222 -8.31 11.47 -5.05
N TRP A 223 -7.09 12.01 -5.10
CA TRP A 223 -6.81 13.41 -5.36
C TRP A 223 -5.75 13.57 -6.45
N GLU A 224 -5.95 14.57 -7.29
CA GLU A 224 -4.90 15.14 -8.13
C GLU A 224 -4.32 16.37 -7.42
N ARG A 225 -3.09 16.25 -6.94
CA ARG A 225 -2.36 17.31 -6.23
C ARG A 225 -1.90 18.36 -7.25
N LYS A 226 -2.25 19.62 -6.98
CA LYS A 226 -1.81 20.74 -7.83
C LYS A 226 -0.33 21.05 -7.61
N ALA A 227 0.30 21.68 -8.61
CA ALA A 227 1.66 22.21 -8.45
C ALA A 227 1.73 23.16 -7.24
N ASN A 228 2.82 23.07 -6.47
CA ASN A 228 3.08 23.84 -5.24
C ASN A 228 2.08 23.63 -4.08
N GLU A 229 1.16 22.69 -4.21
CA GLU A 229 0.30 22.28 -3.11
C GLU A 229 1.05 21.34 -2.15
N THR A 230 0.81 21.42 -0.85
CA THR A 230 1.31 20.42 0.11
C THR A 230 0.42 19.19 0.11
N PHE A 231 0.95 18.03 0.48
CA PHE A 231 0.16 16.80 0.62
C PHE A 231 -1.10 17.01 1.47
N VAL A 232 -0.92 17.62 2.65
CA VAL A 232 -2.00 17.89 3.60
C VAL A 232 -3.07 18.83 3.03
N ASN A 233 -2.69 19.82 2.22
CA ASN A 233 -3.66 20.73 1.59
C ASN A 233 -4.45 20.03 0.47
N ALA A 234 -3.81 19.13 -0.29
CA ALA A 234 -4.52 18.31 -1.28
C ALA A 234 -5.61 17.45 -0.61
N LEU A 235 -5.29 16.79 0.50
CA LEU A 235 -6.24 15.93 1.22
C LEU A 235 -7.45 16.67 1.81
N LYS A 236 -7.36 17.99 2.00
CA LYS A 236 -8.48 18.82 2.49
C LYS A 236 -9.49 19.19 1.39
N LYS A 237 -9.16 18.91 0.12
CA LYS A 237 -10.06 19.16 -1.01
C LYS A 237 -11.02 17.99 -1.24
N PRO A 238 -12.11 18.20 -1.99
CA PRO A 238 -12.94 17.09 -2.45
C PRO A 238 -12.12 16.04 -3.21
N PHE A 239 -12.39 14.77 -2.92
CA PHE A 239 -11.81 13.62 -3.61
C PHE A 239 -12.76 13.07 -4.70
N LYS A 240 -12.22 12.22 -5.56
CA LYS A 240 -13.00 11.30 -6.40
C LYS A 240 -12.92 9.89 -5.80
N ILE A 241 -13.88 9.04 -6.14
CA ILE A 241 -13.83 7.62 -5.84
C ILE A 241 -13.35 6.88 -7.09
N LEU A 242 -12.28 6.09 -6.96
CA LEU A 242 -11.77 5.28 -8.08
C LEU A 242 -12.49 3.92 -8.19
N PRO A 243 -12.43 3.27 -9.37
CA PRO A 243 -13.01 1.95 -9.57
C PRO A 243 -12.49 0.90 -8.58
N TYR A 244 -13.28 0.56 -7.57
CA TYR A 244 -12.92 -0.44 -6.58
C TYR A 244 -13.92 -1.60 -6.58
N LYS A 245 -13.39 -2.82 -6.53
CA LYS A 245 -14.20 -4.03 -6.32
C LYS A 245 -13.89 -4.40 -4.88
N PRO A 246 -14.84 -4.27 -3.92
CA PRO A 246 -14.59 -4.62 -2.54
C PRO A 246 -13.97 -6.00 -2.43
N GLU A 247 -12.83 -6.07 -1.76
CA GLU A 247 -12.09 -7.30 -1.52
C GLU A 247 -12.36 -7.77 -0.09
N PRO A 248 -12.40 -9.09 0.19
CA PRO A 248 -12.35 -9.58 1.55
C PRO A 248 -11.04 -9.10 2.20
N GLN A 249 -11.11 -8.31 3.27
CA GLN A 249 -9.92 -7.67 3.87
C GLN A 249 -9.02 -7.02 2.79
N GLY A 250 -9.60 -6.09 2.03
CA GLY A 250 -8.84 -5.32 1.06
C GLY A 250 -7.92 -4.34 1.78
N GLU A 251 -6.69 -4.75 2.03
CA GLU A 251 -5.75 -3.96 2.83
C GLU A 251 -4.87 -3.07 1.93
N ALA A 252 -4.28 -3.60 0.84
CA ALA A 252 -3.18 -2.93 0.14
C ALA A 252 -3.55 -2.14 -1.13
N ILE A 253 -2.82 -1.05 -1.39
CA ILE A 253 -2.82 -0.27 -2.64
C ILE A 253 -1.45 0.30 -2.98
N GLY A 254 -1.12 0.43 -4.28
CA GLY A 254 0.08 1.15 -4.71
C GLY A 254 0.12 1.46 -6.20
N PHE A 255 0.69 2.59 -6.56
CA PHE A 255 0.76 3.10 -7.92
C PHE A 255 1.86 2.42 -8.74
N THR A 256 1.60 2.27 -10.04
CA THR A 256 2.64 2.03 -11.04
C THR A 256 3.54 3.26 -11.19
N HIS A 257 4.69 3.11 -11.85
CA HIS A 257 5.70 4.15 -12.06
C HIS A 257 5.12 5.41 -12.70
N SER A 258 4.22 5.22 -13.67
CA SER A 258 3.49 6.28 -14.37
C SER A 258 2.48 7.03 -13.52
N GLY A 259 2.05 6.45 -12.39
CA GLY A 259 0.98 6.97 -11.55
C GLY A 259 -0.41 6.93 -12.20
N ASN A 260 -0.60 6.31 -13.38
CA ASN A 260 -1.92 6.26 -14.05
C ASN A 260 -2.69 4.95 -13.78
N LYS A 261 -2.03 3.98 -13.15
CA LYS A 261 -2.61 2.72 -12.72
C LYS A 261 -2.18 2.41 -11.28
N TYR A 262 -2.96 1.58 -10.61
CA TYR A 262 -2.69 1.12 -9.26
C TYR A 262 -3.00 -0.36 -9.13
N TYR A 263 -2.24 -1.02 -8.27
CA TYR A 263 -2.51 -2.37 -7.81
C TYR A 263 -3.38 -2.34 -6.55
N THR A 264 -4.26 -3.33 -6.40
CA THR A 264 -4.81 -3.72 -5.09
C THR A 264 -4.69 -5.21 -4.90
N ILE A 265 -4.43 -5.62 -3.66
CA ILE A 265 -4.35 -7.02 -3.24
C ILE A 265 -4.98 -7.12 -1.84
N SER A 266 -5.73 -8.18 -1.60
CA SER A 266 -6.37 -8.47 -0.31
C SER A 266 -5.55 -9.47 0.50
N GLU A 267 -5.89 -9.62 1.78
CA GLU A 267 -5.51 -10.81 2.53
C GLU A 267 -6.14 -12.09 1.93
N GLY A 268 -5.63 -13.23 2.38
CA GLY A 268 -6.14 -14.55 2.06
C GLY A 268 -5.29 -15.30 1.04
N LYS A 269 -5.30 -16.62 1.18
CA LYS A 269 -4.60 -17.51 0.24
C LYS A 269 -5.17 -17.35 -1.16
N GLY A 270 -4.30 -17.18 -2.15
CA GLY A 270 -4.72 -17.03 -3.54
C GLY A 270 -5.43 -15.70 -3.84
N ALA A 271 -5.18 -14.65 -3.06
CA ALA A 271 -5.76 -13.34 -3.30
C ALA A 271 -5.51 -12.86 -4.74
N ILE A 272 -6.50 -12.18 -5.31
CA ILE A 272 -6.44 -11.65 -6.67
C ILE A 272 -5.57 -10.40 -6.70
N ILE A 273 -4.71 -10.30 -7.71
CA ILE A 273 -3.93 -9.11 -8.01
C ILE A 273 -4.71 -8.28 -9.03
N TYR A 274 -5.33 -7.21 -8.57
CA TYR A 274 -6.02 -6.27 -9.45
C TYR A 274 -5.05 -5.20 -9.94
N LEU A 275 -5.05 -4.91 -11.24
CA LEU A 275 -4.41 -3.74 -11.83
C LEU A 275 -5.47 -2.89 -12.52
N LYS A 276 -5.65 -1.65 -12.07
CA LYS A 276 -6.71 -0.77 -12.57
C LYS A 276 -6.15 0.59 -12.97
N SER A 277 -6.83 1.23 -13.91
CA SER A 277 -6.53 2.62 -14.30
C SER A 277 -7.29 3.60 -13.41
N ILE A 278 -6.76 4.82 -13.29
CA ILE A 278 -7.46 5.95 -12.64
C ILE A 278 -8.66 6.43 -13.48
N ASN A 279 -8.60 6.21 -14.80
CA ASN A 279 -9.62 6.61 -15.78
C ASN A 279 -10.64 5.51 -16.07
#